data_AF-A0A6V8KR71-F1
#
_entry.id   AF-A0A6V8KR71-F1
#
_cell.length_a   1.000
_cell.length_b   1.000
_cell.length_c   1.000
_cell.angle_alpha   90.00
_cell.angle_beta   90.00
_cell.angle_gamma   90.00
#
_symmetry.space_group_name_H-M   'P 1'
#
loop_
_entity.id
_entity.type
_entity.pdbx_description
1 polymer ?
#
loop_
_entity_poly.entity_id
_entity_poly.type
_entity_poly.pdbx_seq_one_letter_code
_entity_poly.pdbx_strand_id
1 'polypeptide(L)'
;MRFVKQLLAVGAVALVGGQGLAAVEGSFFLTLVIGAVTAVLGVVVYRWVVRRTERREPTELSRDGWGGKLSRGTLIGLAMFAAVIANIAFLGGYHVEGWGSPMGALGLLGFMAAVAVAEELLFRGCCSGSSRSVRAPGSLWP
;
A
#
# COMPACT_ATOMS: atom_id res chain seq x y z
N MET A 1 0.83 19.00 -15.34
CA MET A 1 0.75 17.53 -15.50
C MET A 1 -0.16 16.95 -14.43
N ARG A 2 -1.23 16.22 -14.81
CA ARG A 2 -2.22 15.66 -13.85
C ARG A 2 -1.60 14.63 -12.90
N PHE A 3 -0.72 13.79 -13.44
CA PHE A 3 0.06 12.79 -12.71
C PHE A 3 0.89 13.37 -11.56
N VAL A 4 1.62 14.47 -11.82
CA VAL A 4 2.45 15.14 -10.80
C VAL A 4 1.60 15.61 -9.62
N LYS A 5 0.36 16.07 -9.85
CA LYS A 5 -0.55 16.48 -8.77
C LYS A 5 -1.03 15.30 -7.92
N GLN A 6 -1.25 14.13 -8.52
CA GLN A 6 -1.63 12.91 -7.81
C GLN A 6 -0.44 12.35 -7.00
N LEU A 7 0.74 12.28 -7.62
CA LEU A 7 1.97 11.84 -6.96
C LEU A 7 2.32 12.75 -5.79
N LEU A 8 2.25 14.08 -5.96
CA LEU A 8 2.50 15.02 -4.88
C LEU A 8 1.47 14.91 -3.76
N ALA A 9 0.19 14.70 -4.07
CA ALA A 9 -0.84 14.56 -3.05
C ALA A 9 -0.66 13.27 -2.22
N VAL A 10 -0.43 12.13 -2.86
CA VAL A 10 -0.19 10.85 -2.16
C VAL A 10 1.14 10.89 -1.43
N GLY A 11 2.19 11.43 -2.05
CA GLY A 11 3.51 11.59 -1.43
C GLY A 11 3.47 12.49 -0.19
N ALA A 12 2.70 13.59 -0.23
CA ALA A 12 2.50 14.45 0.94
C ALA A 12 1.80 13.71 2.09
N VAL A 13 0.76 12.92 1.79
CA VAL A 13 0.08 12.11 2.82
C VAL A 13 1.01 11.04 3.39
N ALA A 14 1.78 10.37 2.55
CA ALA A 14 2.76 9.36 2.98
C ALA A 14 3.87 9.97 3.85
N LEU A 15 4.38 11.15 3.49
CA LEU A 15 5.37 11.87 4.28
C LEU A 15 4.82 12.30 5.64
N VAL A 16 3.65 12.95 5.66
CA VAL A 16 3.01 13.40 6.91
C VAL A 16 2.65 12.22 7.80
N GLY A 17 2.09 11.15 7.22
CA GLY A 17 1.78 9.92 7.94
C GLY A 17 3.03 9.24 8.49
N GLY A 18 4.11 9.20 7.70
CA GLY A 18 5.41 8.66 8.12
C GLY A 18 6.03 9.45 9.29
N GLN A 19 5.97 10.78 9.26
CA GLN A 19 6.40 11.61 10.39
C GLN A 19 5.51 11.39 11.63
N GLY A 20 4.20 11.23 11.45
CA GLY A 20 3.27 10.90 12.53
C GLY A 20 3.58 9.55 13.17
N LEU A 21 3.91 8.54 12.36
CA LEU A 21 4.32 7.21 12.82
C LEU A 21 5.65 7.24 13.56
N ALA A 22 6.64 7.99 13.08
CA ALA A 22 7.91 8.19 13.76
C ALA A 22 7.75 8.92 15.10
N ALA A 23 6.81 9.86 15.19
CA ALA A 23 6.55 10.60 16.43
C ALA A 23 5.87 9.77 17.54
N VAL A 24 5.23 8.65 17.19
CA VAL A 24 4.57 7.75 18.16
C VAL A 24 5.31 6.43 18.37
N GLU A 25 6.56 6.38 17.91
CA GLU A 25 7.44 5.23 18.07
C GLU A 25 7.52 4.85 19.56
N GLY A 26 7.11 3.61 19.88
CA GLY A 26 7.04 3.09 21.25
C GLY A 26 5.63 2.78 21.77
N SER A 27 4.57 3.37 21.17
CA SER A 27 3.18 3.02 21.52
C SER A 27 2.52 2.21 20.40
N PHE A 28 2.28 0.92 20.66
CA PHE A 28 1.68 0.02 19.67
C PHE A 28 0.29 0.50 19.20
N PHE A 29 -0.52 1.01 20.14
CA PHE A 29 -1.89 1.43 19.85
C PHE A 29 -1.90 2.69 18.99
N LEU A 30 -1.05 3.67 19.30
CA LEU A 30 -0.94 4.88 18.50
C LEU A 30 -0.37 4.59 17.12
N THR A 31 0.64 3.72 17.02
CA THR A 31 1.22 3.30 15.73
C THR A 31 0.15 2.63 14.86
N LEU A 32 -0.65 1.74 15.45
CA LEU A 32 -1.74 1.06 14.75
C LEU A 32 -2.80 2.05 14.24
N VAL A 33 -3.26 2.96 15.12
CA VAL A 33 -4.31 3.93 14.79
C VAL A 33 -3.82 4.93 13.75
N ILE A 34 -2.62 5.50 13.91
CA ILE A 34 -2.08 6.48 12.95
C ILE A 34 -1.79 5.82 11.61
N GLY A 35 -1.28 4.58 11.59
CA GLY A 35 -1.10 3.82 10.37
C GLY A 35 -2.42 3.58 9.64
N ALA A 36 -3.46 3.13 10.36
CA ALA A 36 -4.79 2.93 9.78
C ALA A 36 -5.41 4.25 9.26
N VAL A 37 -5.31 5.34 10.03
CA VAL A 37 -5.80 6.66 9.62
C VAL A 37 -5.06 7.15 8.39
N THR A 38 -3.73 6.98 8.33
CA THR A 38 -2.91 7.36 7.17
C THR A 38 -3.32 6.58 5.91
N ALA A 39 -3.54 5.28 6.04
CA ALA A 39 -4.03 4.43 4.95
C ALA A 39 -5.38 4.93 4.42
N VAL A 40 -6.35 5.17 5.30
CA VAL A 40 -7.69 5.67 4.92
C VAL A 40 -7.58 7.05 4.27
N LEU A 41 -6.82 7.97 4.86
CA LEU A 41 -6.61 9.32 4.32
C LEU A 41 -5.97 9.28 2.94
N GLY A 42 -4.97 8.41 2.73
CA GLY A 42 -4.33 8.23 1.42
C GLY A 42 -5.35 7.86 0.33
N VAL A 43 -6.23 6.90 0.61
CA VAL A 43 -7.28 6.48 -0.33
C VAL A 43 -8.29 7.61 -0.59
N VAL A 44 -8.71 8.32 0.46
CA VAL A 44 -9.67 9.43 0.34
C VAL A 44 -9.09 10.57 -0.49
N VAL A 45 -7.85 10.98 -0.20
CA VAL A 45 -7.16 12.05 -0.93
C VAL A 45 -6.95 11.65 -2.39
N TYR A 46 -6.49 10.42 -2.66
CA TYR A 46 -6.34 9.93 -4.03
C TYR A 46 -7.66 9.96 -4.79
N ARG A 47 -8.75 9.42 -4.20
CA ARG A 47 -10.09 9.43 -4.81
C ARG A 47 -10.58 10.85 -5.06
N TRP A 48 -10.34 11.78 -4.14
CA TRP A 48 -10.72 13.18 -4.28
C TRP A 48 -9.95 13.86 -5.43
N VAL A 49 -8.63 13.69 -5.48
CA VAL A 49 -7.79 14.24 -6.56
C VAL A 49 -8.20 13.65 -7.90
N VAL A 50 -8.38 12.33 -8.02
CA VAL A 50 -8.82 11.68 -9.28
C VAL A 50 -10.16 12.22 -9.73
N ARG A 51 -11.16 12.30 -8.83
CA ARG A 51 -12.50 12.80 -9.15
C ARG A 51 -12.49 14.27 -9.57
N ARG A 52 -11.67 15.11 -8.92
CA ARG A 52 -11.46 16.53 -9.29
C ARG A 52 -10.75 16.69 -10.63
N THR A 53 -9.83 15.80 -10.94
CA THR A 53 -8.93 15.96 -12.09
C THR A 53 -9.52 15.34 -13.35
N GLU A 54 -10.24 14.22 -13.25
CA GLU A 54 -10.72 13.45 -14.41
C GLU A 54 -12.24 13.46 -14.62
N ARG A 55 -13.06 13.93 -13.66
CA ARG A 55 -14.55 13.91 -13.73
C ARG A 55 -15.16 12.55 -14.15
N ARG A 56 -14.44 11.45 -14.00
CA ARG A 56 -14.90 10.08 -14.26
C ARG A 56 -14.90 9.31 -12.95
N GLU A 57 -15.88 8.44 -12.74
CA GLU A 57 -15.85 7.54 -11.59
C GLU A 57 -14.65 6.58 -11.73
N PRO A 58 -13.79 6.48 -10.71
CA PRO A 58 -12.67 5.54 -10.76
C PRO A 58 -13.22 4.10 -10.65
N THR A 59 -13.51 3.50 -11.80
CA THR A 59 -13.87 2.07 -11.91
C THR A 59 -12.75 1.15 -11.42
N GLU A 60 -11.52 1.66 -11.32
CA GLU A 60 -10.35 0.95 -10.78
C GLU A 60 -10.43 0.70 -9.27
N LEU A 61 -11.34 1.40 -8.57
CA LEU A 61 -11.70 1.18 -7.17
C LEU A 61 -13.00 0.38 -7.01
N SER A 62 -13.47 -0.31 -8.07
CA SER A 62 -14.66 -1.17 -7.96
C SER A 62 -14.47 -2.18 -6.83
N ARG A 63 -15.39 -2.20 -5.87
CA ARG A 63 -15.36 -3.07 -4.69
C ARG A 63 -15.47 -4.57 -5.02
N ASP A 64 -15.76 -4.90 -6.27
CA ASP A 64 -16.00 -6.27 -6.70
C ASP A 64 -14.74 -7.14 -6.60
N GLY A 65 -14.80 -8.14 -5.72
CA GLY A 65 -13.74 -9.13 -5.53
C GLY A 65 -12.54 -8.67 -4.69
N TRP A 66 -12.62 -7.51 -4.01
CA TRP A 66 -11.54 -6.98 -3.17
C TRP A 66 -11.03 -7.97 -2.11
N GLY A 67 -11.94 -8.61 -1.37
CA GLY A 67 -11.58 -9.57 -0.31
C GLY A 67 -10.86 -10.81 -0.84
N GLY A 68 -11.23 -11.31 -2.02
CA GLY A 68 -10.59 -12.47 -2.64
C GLY A 68 -9.19 -12.19 -3.18
N LYS A 69 -8.95 -10.97 -3.68
CA LYS A 69 -7.61 -10.54 -4.12
C LYS A 69 -6.71 -10.28 -2.92
N LEU A 70 -7.23 -9.63 -1.87
CA LEU A 70 -6.50 -9.36 -0.65
C LEU A 70 -6.08 -10.67 0.05
N SER A 71 -7.02 -11.61 0.24
CA SER A 71 -6.72 -12.87 0.93
C SER A 71 -5.70 -13.72 0.17
N ARG A 72 -5.79 -13.80 -1.16
CA ARG A 72 -4.79 -14.50 -1.99
C ARG A 72 -3.42 -13.86 -1.89
N GLY A 73 -3.34 -12.53 -1.97
CA GLY A 73 -2.07 -11.80 -1.78
C GLY A 73 -1.46 -12.06 -0.42
N THR A 74 -2.26 -11.98 0.65
CA THR A 74 -1.82 -12.29 2.03
C THR A 74 -1.35 -13.74 2.15
N LEU A 75 -2.08 -14.71 1.59
CA LEU A 75 -1.72 -16.13 1.63
C LEU A 75 -0.40 -16.41 0.91
N ILE A 76 -0.20 -15.83 -0.28
CA ILE A 76 1.05 -15.99 -1.05
C ILE A 76 2.22 -15.37 -0.28
N GLY A 77 2.05 -14.15 0.24
CA GLY A 77 3.08 -13.49 1.04
C GLY A 77 3.44 -14.26 2.30
N LEU A 78 2.43 -14.77 3.02
CA LEU A 78 2.62 -15.58 4.22
C LEU A 78 3.32 -16.91 3.88
N ALA A 79 2.96 -17.56 2.78
CA ALA A 79 3.60 -18.78 2.33
C ALA A 79 5.07 -18.56 1.96
N MET A 80 5.40 -17.46 1.26
CA MET A 80 6.78 -17.10 0.95
C MET A 80 7.57 -16.77 2.21
N PHE A 81 7.01 -15.98 3.13
CA PHE A 81 7.64 -15.67 4.41
C PHE A 81 7.94 -16.96 5.21
N ALA A 82 6.95 -17.84 5.33
CA ALA A 82 7.12 -19.12 6.01
C ALA A 82 8.18 -20.00 5.34
N ALA A 83 8.25 -20.03 4.01
CA ALA A 83 9.28 -20.77 3.27
C ALA A 83 10.70 -20.25 3.56
N VAL A 84 10.88 -18.93 3.65
CA VAL A 84 12.17 -18.32 4.01
C VAL A 84 12.56 -18.67 5.44
N ILE A 85 11.65 -18.52 6.41
CA ILE A 85 11.91 -18.88 7.81
C ILE A 85 12.25 -20.38 7.95
N ALA A 86 11.51 -21.24 7.25
CA ALA A 86 11.78 -22.67 7.21
C ALA A 86 13.19 -22.96 6.67
N ASN A 87 13.61 -22.28 5.60
CA ASN A 87 14.94 -22.43 5.04
C ASN A 87 16.03 -22.02 6.07
N ILE A 88 15.89 -20.87 6.72
CA ILE A 88 16.82 -20.40 7.75
C ILE A 88 16.89 -21.40 8.93
N ALA A 89 15.74 -21.97 9.32
CA ALA A 89 15.68 -22.98 10.37
C ALA A 89 16.37 -24.29 9.96
N PHE A 90 16.16 -24.76 8.72
CA PHE A 90 16.84 -25.94 8.18
C PHE A 90 18.36 -25.75 8.11
N LEU A 91 18.83 -24.54 7.82
CA LEU A 91 20.25 -24.20 7.81
C LEU A 91 20.83 -24.00 9.22
N GLY A 92 20.04 -24.15 10.28
CA GLY A 92 20.48 -23.98 11.67
C GLY A 92 20.72 -22.53 12.08
N GLY A 93 20.33 -21.56 11.24
CA GLY A 93 20.50 -20.13 11.53
C GLY A 93 19.38 -19.54 12.39
N TYR A 94 18.31 -20.28 12.64
CA TYR A 94 17.15 -19.78 13.39
C TYR A 94 17.30 -20.03 14.89
N HIS A 95 17.59 -18.96 15.64
CA HIS A 95 17.62 -18.98 17.09
C HIS A 95 16.43 -18.16 17.63
N VAL A 96 15.62 -18.77 18.49
CA VAL A 96 14.50 -18.08 19.14
C VAL A 96 15.01 -17.40 20.40
N GLU A 97 15.34 -16.11 20.30
CA GLU A 97 15.82 -15.32 21.44
C GLU A 97 14.67 -14.83 22.37
N GLY A 98 13.41 -15.10 22.00
CA GLY A 98 12.24 -14.81 22.81
C GLY A 98 10.94 -14.82 22.00
N TRP A 99 9.80 -14.68 22.70
CA TRP A 99 8.47 -14.65 22.07
C TRP A 99 8.14 -13.30 21.42
N GLY A 100 8.98 -12.28 21.63
CA GLY A 100 8.72 -10.91 21.18
C GLY A 100 7.53 -10.26 21.91
N SER A 101 7.08 -9.12 21.39
CA SER A 101 5.90 -8.41 21.89
C SER A 101 4.73 -8.53 20.90
N PRO A 102 3.68 -9.31 21.22
CA PRO A 102 2.48 -9.41 20.38
C PRO A 102 1.83 -8.04 20.12
N MET A 103 1.89 -7.14 21.11
CA MET A 103 1.42 -5.77 20.97
C MET A 103 2.27 -4.99 19.96
N GLY A 104 3.60 -5.11 20.01
CA GLY A 104 4.49 -4.49 19.03
C GLY A 104 4.21 -4.96 17.60
N ALA A 105 3.91 -6.25 17.43
CA ALA A 105 3.53 -6.81 16.12
C ALA A 105 2.23 -6.17 15.58
N LEU A 106 1.23 -5.90 16.43
CA LEU A 106 0.02 -5.18 16.03
C LEU A 106 0.34 -3.74 15.58
N GLY A 107 1.25 -3.05 16.25
CA GLY A 107 1.72 -1.73 15.81
C GLY A 107 2.34 -1.76 14.42
N LEU A 108 3.19 -2.74 14.16
CA LEU A 108 3.82 -2.96 12.85
C LEU A 108 2.81 -3.27 11.74
N LEU A 109 1.73 -3.99 12.04
CA LEU A 109 0.66 -4.24 11.06
C LEU A 109 0.02 -2.93 10.58
N GLY A 110 -0.25 -1.98 11.48
CA GLY A 110 -0.80 -0.68 11.10
C GLY A 110 0.18 0.15 10.27
N PHE A 111 1.46 0.14 10.64
CA PHE A 111 2.52 0.79 9.86
C PHE A 111 2.61 0.20 8.44
N MET A 112 2.70 -1.12 8.33
CA MET A 112 2.80 -1.81 7.03
C MET A 112 1.54 -1.64 6.18
N ALA A 113 0.36 -1.52 6.80
CA ALA A 113 -0.87 -1.20 6.08
C ALA A 113 -0.80 0.20 5.44
N ALA A 114 -0.25 1.20 6.14
CA ALA A 114 -0.04 2.53 5.59
C ALA A 114 0.93 2.51 4.40
N VAL A 115 2.05 1.78 4.53
CA VAL A 115 3.04 1.60 3.47
C VAL A 115 2.43 0.91 2.26
N ALA A 116 1.77 -0.24 2.45
CA ALA A 116 1.17 -1.01 1.36
C ALA A 116 0.11 -0.19 0.60
N VAL A 117 -0.69 0.61 1.30
CA VAL A 117 -1.66 1.50 0.64
C VAL A 117 -0.94 2.61 -0.14
N ALA A 118 0.10 3.22 0.42
CA ALA A 118 0.88 4.23 -0.29
C ALA A 118 1.52 3.67 -1.57
N GLU A 119 2.13 2.48 -1.49
CA GLU A 119 2.71 1.78 -2.64
C GLU A 119 1.66 1.45 -3.71
N GLU A 120 0.54 0.86 -3.32
CA GLU A 120 -0.55 0.53 -4.24
C GLU A 120 -1.10 1.77 -4.95
N LEU A 121 -1.27 2.89 -4.23
CA LEU A 121 -1.70 4.16 -4.81
C LEU A 121 -0.66 4.74 -5.78
N LEU A 122 0.63 4.57 -5.46
CA LEU A 122 1.74 5.00 -6.32
C LEU A 122 1.80 4.18 -7.60
N PHE A 123 1.70 2.85 -7.52
CA PHE A 123 1.67 1.96 -8.68
C PHE A 123 0.44 2.18 -9.54
N ARG A 124 -0.73 2.41 -8.94
CA ARG A 124 -1.96 2.76 -9.67
C ARG A 124 -1.84 4.10 -10.38
N GLY A 125 -1.25 5.11 -9.75
CA GLY A 125 -1.02 6.41 -10.37
C GLY A 125 0.02 6.38 -11.50
N CYS A 126 1.15 5.68 -11.29
CA CYS A 126 2.34 5.74 -12.16
C CYS A 126 2.29 4.73 -13.31
N CYS A 127 1.93 3.47 -13.04
CA CYS A 127 2.04 2.38 -14.01
C CYS A 127 0.75 2.21 -14.83
N SER A 128 -0.44 2.38 -14.22
CA SER A 128 -1.72 2.26 -14.95
C SER A 128 -1.95 3.44 -15.92
N GLY A 129 -1.57 4.66 -15.49
CA GLY A 129 -1.76 5.88 -16.28
C GLY A 129 -0.85 5.98 -17.51
N SER A 130 0.42 5.55 -17.41
CA SER A 130 1.40 5.62 -18.50
C SER A 130 1.19 4.56 -19.58
N SER A 131 0.62 3.40 -19.23
CA SER A 131 0.32 2.34 -20.20
C SER A 131 -0.85 2.70 -21.13
N ARG A 132 -1.85 3.47 -20.68
CA ARG A 132 -2.98 3.89 -21.53
C ARG A 132 -2.64 5.03 -22.49
N SER A 133 -1.62 5.86 -22.21
CA SER A 133 -1.21 6.92 -23.15
C SER A 133 -0.48 6.40 -24.39
N VAL A 134 -0.13 5.10 -24.44
CA VAL A 134 0.57 4.48 -25.58
C VAL A 134 -0.40 3.77 -26.56
N ARG A 135 -1.71 3.78 -26.32
CA ARG A 135 -2.75 3.31 -27.27
C ARG A 135 -3.81 4.41 -27.40
N ALA A 136 -4.04 5.12 -28.51
CA ALA A 136 -3.55 5.15 -29.88
C ALA A 136 -3.84 6.59 -30.44
N PRO A 137 -3.44 7.01 -31.66
CA PRO A 137 -4.08 6.49 -32.88
C PRO A 137 -3.12 6.41 -34.09
N GLY A 138 -3.03 5.26 -34.76
CA GLY A 138 -2.24 5.20 -35.99
C GLY A 138 -2.06 3.82 -36.59
N SER A 139 -3.14 3.19 -37.03
CA SER A 139 -3.07 2.27 -38.18
C SER A 139 -4.40 2.33 -38.93
N LEU A 140 -4.67 3.51 -39.47
CA LEU A 140 -5.29 3.60 -40.79
C LEU A 140 -4.23 3.19 -41.82
N TRP A 141 -4.71 2.63 -42.92
CA TRP A 141 -4.04 2.24 -44.17
C TRP A 141 -3.56 0.78 -44.29
N PRO A 142 -3.77 0.16 -45.46
CA PRO A 142 -5.01 0.08 -46.25
C PRO A 142 -5.53 -1.36 -46.37
#